data_AF-A0A835X701-F1
#
_entry.id   AF-A0A835X701-F1
#
_cell.length_a   1.000
_cell.length_b   1.000
_cell.length_c   1.000
_cell.angle_alpha   90.00
_cell.angle_beta   90.00
_cell.angle_gamma   90.00
#
_symmetry.space_group_name_H-M   'P 1'
#
loop_
_entity.id
_entity.type
_entity.pdbx_description
1 polymer ?
#
loop_
_entity_poly.entity_id
_entity_poly.type
_entity_poly.pdbx_seq_one_letter_code
_entity_poly.pdbx_strand_id
1 'polypeptide(L)'
;MGTWLFSGNALAVHTMNTESFTMSYSVSYVEKEMSDTVKTGTITSATDPGIGHEEHQLIIILPPSADLYSGLLTYSASEPIELVALHGPLAPGEDAGQAIWTPDGDTKFALTFIADQPQMGTWLFSGNALAVHTMNTESFTMSYSVVAGQ
;
A
#
# COMPACT_ATOMS: atom_id res chain seq x y z
N MET A 1 -4.00 -20.55 17.46
CA MET A 1 -3.83 -20.78 16.00
C MET A 1 -4.01 -19.43 15.34
N GLY A 2 -3.03 -18.97 14.56
CA GLY A 2 -3.11 -17.69 13.85
C GLY A 2 -3.54 -17.91 12.40
N THR A 3 -4.21 -16.92 11.82
CA THR A 3 -4.42 -16.83 10.38
C THR A 3 -3.63 -15.64 9.88
N TRP A 4 -2.91 -15.81 8.77
CA TRP A 4 -2.18 -14.74 8.13
C TRP A 4 -2.61 -14.67 6.66
N LEU A 5 -3.19 -13.53 6.28
CA LEU A 5 -3.47 -13.20 4.89
C LEU A 5 -2.22 -12.62 4.25
N PHE A 6 -1.80 -13.19 3.11
CA PHE A 6 -0.62 -12.75 2.39
C PHE A 6 -0.89 -12.64 0.89
N SER A 7 -0.12 -11.79 0.24
CA SER A 7 0.21 -11.85 -1.17
C SER A 7 1.73 -11.96 -1.31
N GLY A 8 2.20 -12.79 -2.24
CA GLY A 8 3.63 -13.03 -2.43
C GLY A 8 3.88 -14.37 -3.12
N ASN A 9 5.15 -14.61 -3.47
CA ASN A 9 5.54 -15.78 -4.27
C ASN A 9 6.09 -16.93 -3.44
N ALA A 10 6.35 -16.70 -2.15
CA ALA A 10 6.91 -17.70 -1.24
C ALA A 10 6.45 -17.44 0.19
N LEU A 11 6.29 -18.52 0.95
CA LEU A 11 6.02 -18.50 2.38
C LEU A 11 7.18 -19.18 3.10
N ALA A 12 7.79 -18.48 4.05
CA ALA A 12 8.84 -19.03 4.91
C ALA A 12 8.44 -18.82 6.38
N VAL A 13 8.76 -19.80 7.22
CA VAL A 13 8.57 -19.70 8.67
C VAL A 13 9.93 -19.83 9.34
N HIS A 14 10.17 -18.97 10.31
CA HIS A 14 11.46 -18.81 10.96
C HIS A 14 11.28 -18.77 12.48
N THR A 15 12.29 -19.24 13.20
CA THR A 15 12.47 -19.04 14.63
C THR A 15 13.86 -18.48 14.90
N MET A 16 14.00 -17.71 15.98
CA MET A 16 15.31 -17.27 16.50
C MET A 16 15.99 -18.35 17.36
N ASN A 17 15.30 -19.47 17.63
CA ASN A 17 15.88 -20.58 18.37
C ASN A 17 16.98 -21.27 17.54
N THR A 18 18.01 -21.74 18.22
CA THR A 18 19.11 -22.50 17.60
C THR A 18 18.73 -23.94 17.27
N GLU A 19 17.67 -24.45 17.90
CA GLU A 19 17.17 -25.81 17.68
C GLU A 19 16.17 -25.87 16.51
N SER A 20 16.15 -27.00 15.81
CA SER A 20 15.15 -27.26 14.78
C SER A 20 13.75 -27.29 15.37
N PHE A 21 12.76 -26.78 14.64
CA PHE A 21 11.36 -26.83 15.03
C PHE A 21 10.55 -27.61 13.99
N THR A 22 9.40 -28.13 14.43
CA THR A 22 8.38 -28.71 13.55
C THR A 22 7.17 -27.80 13.54
N MET A 23 6.55 -27.63 12.37
CA MET A 23 5.34 -26.85 12.20
C MET A 23 4.30 -27.64 11.41
N SER A 24 3.05 -27.58 11.86
CA SER A 24 1.88 -27.98 11.07
C SER A 24 1.23 -26.73 10.47
N TYR A 25 0.94 -26.76 9.18
CA TYR A 25 0.35 -25.63 8.46
C TYR A 25 -0.63 -26.12 7.38
N SER A 26 -1.53 -25.23 6.96
CA SER A 26 -2.34 -25.37 5.76
C SER A 26 -2.31 -24.06 4.98
N VAL A 27 -2.22 -24.13 3.66
CA VAL A 27 -2.24 -22.95 2.79
C VAL A 27 -3.38 -23.12 1.80
N SER A 28 -4.22 -22.10 1.68
CA SER A 28 -5.17 -21.93 0.58
C SER A 28 -4.75 -20.67 -0.17
N TYR A 29 -4.57 -20.79 -1.49
CA TYR A 29 -4.07 -19.71 -2.32
C TYR A 29 -4.78 -19.68 -3.67
N VAL A 30 -4.67 -18.54 -4.35
CA VAL A 30 -5.08 -18.35 -5.73
C VAL A 30 -3.87 -17.82 -6.49
N GLU A 31 -3.52 -18.48 -7.58
CA GLU A 31 -2.43 -18.03 -8.46
C GLU A 31 -2.91 -16.93 -9.39
N LYS A 32 -2.03 -15.96 -9.62
CA LYS A 32 -2.22 -14.85 -10.55
C LYS A 32 -0.92 -14.63 -11.30
N GLU A 33 -1.04 -14.42 -12.60
CA GLU A 33 0.10 -14.03 -13.42
C GLU A 33 0.57 -12.63 -13.06
N MET A 34 1.88 -12.41 -13.10
CA MET A 34 2.47 -11.09 -12.90
C MET A 34 1.98 -10.11 -13.95
N SER A 35 1.70 -8.88 -13.51
CA SER A 35 1.22 -7.78 -14.34
C SER A 35 1.46 -6.44 -13.63
N ASP A 36 1.02 -5.34 -14.23
CA ASP A 36 1.16 -4.01 -13.62
C ASP A 36 0.36 -3.85 -12.30
N THR A 37 -0.67 -4.69 -12.10
CA THR A 37 -1.54 -4.73 -10.92
C THR A 37 -1.32 -5.96 -10.04
N VAL A 38 -0.45 -6.88 -10.47
CA VAL A 38 -0.04 -8.08 -9.73
C VAL A 38 1.48 -8.11 -9.72
N LYS A 39 2.10 -7.56 -8.67
CA LYS A 39 3.56 -7.39 -8.60
C LYS A 39 4.09 -7.33 -7.17
N THR A 40 5.40 -7.52 -7.04
CA THR A 40 6.14 -7.39 -5.78
C THR A 40 7.40 -6.58 -6.01
N GLY A 41 7.91 -5.94 -4.97
CA GLY A 41 9.18 -5.22 -5.03
C GLY A 41 9.58 -4.61 -3.70
N THR A 42 10.75 -3.97 -3.70
CA THR A 42 11.22 -3.09 -2.63
C THR A 42 11.40 -1.70 -3.22
N ILE A 43 10.85 -0.70 -2.55
CA ILE A 43 10.85 0.69 -3.02
C ILE A 43 11.14 1.64 -1.85
N THR A 44 11.94 2.66 -2.13
CA THR A 44 12.23 3.75 -1.20
C THR A 44 11.33 4.93 -1.54
N SER A 45 10.83 5.62 -0.52
CA SER A 45 9.96 6.78 -0.68
C SER A 45 10.67 7.96 -1.33
N ALA A 46 9.87 8.88 -1.84
CA ALA A 46 10.28 10.22 -2.22
C ALA A 46 9.41 11.25 -1.50
N THR A 47 9.80 12.53 -1.54
CA THR A 47 8.96 13.62 -1.01
C THR A 47 7.57 13.57 -1.65
N ASP A 48 6.53 13.70 -0.82
CA ASP A 48 5.14 13.74 -1.27
C ASP A 48 4.93 14.99 -2.15
N PRO A 49 4.49 14.84 -3.42
CA PRO A 49 4.26 15.98 -4.29
C PRO A 49 2.95 16.71 -3.97
N GLY A 50 2.14 16.22 -3.04
CA GLY A 50 0.91 16.86 -2.60
C GLY A 50 1.16 18.25 -2.04
N ILE A 51 0.39 19.23 -2.51
CA ILE A 51 0.45 20.59 -1.97
C ILE A 51 0.09 20.57 -0.47
N GLY A 52 0.98 21.11 0.37
CA GLY A 52 0.87 21.06 1.83
C GLY A 52 1.47 19.80 2.48
N HIS A 53 2.09 18.92 1.70
CA HIS A 53 2.77 17.69 2.17
C HIS A 53 4.27 17.70 1.85
N GLU A 54 4.87 18.85 1.59
CA GLU A 54 6.24 19.00 1.08
C GLU A 54 7.33 18.50 2.05
N GLU A 55 6.99 18.32 3.34
CA GLU A 55 7.87 17.78 4.37
C GLU A 55 7.69 16.28 4.59
N HIS A 56 6.77 15.63 3.87
CA HIS A 56 6.39 14.24 4.09
C HIS A 56 6.93 13.31 2.99
N GLN A 57 6.81 12.00 3.19
CA GLN A 57 7.28 10.99 2.25
C GLN A 57 6.14 10.14 1.70
N LEU A 58 6.25 9.75 0.42
CA LEU A 58 5.25 8.99 -0.31
C LEU A 58 5.89 7.90 -1.18
N ILE A 59 5.22 6.75 -1.24
CA ILE A 59 5.44 5.68 -2.21
C ILE A 59 4.13 5.46 -2.97
N ILE A 60 4.17 5.55 -4.29
CA ILE A 60 3.03 5.16 -5.15
C ILE A 60 3.26 3.73 -5.64
N ILE A 61 2.38 2.80 -5.24
CA ILE A 61 2.45 1.38 -5.63
C ILE A 61 1.70 1.15 -6.94
N LEU A 62 0.46 1.63 -6.99
CA LEU A 62 -0.38 1.65 -8.20
C LEU A 62 -0.65 3.11 -8.54
N PRO A 63 -0.20 3.60 -9.71
CA PRO A 63 -0.42 4.99 -10.11
C PRO A 63 -1.90 5.25 -10.41
N PRO A 64 -2.33 6.53 -10.42
CA PRO A 64 -3.69 6.89 -10.81
C PRO A 64 -4.13 6.23 -12.13
N SER A 65 -5.33 5.66 -12.12
CA SER A 65 -5.99 5.03 -13.29
C SER A 65 -7.43 5.51 -13.42
N ALA A 66 -7.95 5.51 -14.64
CA ALA A 66 -9.38 5.73 -14.89
C ALA A 66 -10.22 4.57 -14.31
N ASP A 67 -9.67 3.35 -14.34
CA ASP A 67 -10.32 2.16 -13.79
C ASP A 67 -10.02 2.01 -12.29
N LEU A 68 -10.99 1.48 -11.56
CA LEU A 68 -10.90 1.32 -10.11
C LEU A 68 -10.08 0.08 -9.76
N TYR A 69 -8.95 0.26 -9.07
CA TYR A 69 -8.28 -0.87 -8.48
C TYR A 69 -9.07 -1.39 -7.28
N SER A 70 -9.11 -2.71 -7.14
CA SER A 70 -9.48 -3.37 -5.88
C SER A 70 -8.63 -4.61 -5.67
N GLY A 71 -8.18 -4.83 -4.44
CA GLY A 71 -7.24 -5.92 -4.20
C GLY A 71 -6.66 -5.99 -2.81
N LEU A 72 -5.56 -6.73 -2.72
CA LEU A 72 -4.80 -6.98 -1.52
C LEU A 72 -3.39 -6.38 -1.64
N LEU A 73 -3.01 -5.57 -0.66
CA LEU A 73 -1.63 -5.16 -0.42
C LEU A 73 -1.08 -5.95 0.77
N THR A 74 0.10 -6.56 0.65
CA THR A 74 0.90 -7.05 1.77
C THR A 74 2.21 -6.30 1.79
N TYR A 75 2.65 -5.82 2.96
CA TYR A 75 3.80 -4.94 3.05
C TYR A 75 4.65 -5.17 4.31
N SER A 76 5.91 -4.75 4.24
CA SER A 76 6.84 -4.58 5.35
C SER A 76 7.71 -3.35 5.09
N ALA A 77 7.59 -2.34 5.94
CA ALA A 77 8.25 -1.06 5.89
C ALA A 77 9.29 -0.90 7.00
N SER A 78 10.25 0.02 6.81
CA SER A 78 11.29 0.35 7.79
C SER A 78 10.77 1.13 9.00
N GLU A 79 9.58 1.70 8.91
CA GLU A 79 8.92 2.49 9.96
C GLU A 79 7.40 2.33 9.90
N PRO A 80 6.64 2.74 10.95
CA PRO A 80 5.19 2.83 10.87
C PRO A 80 4.75 3.72 9.69
N ILE A 81 3.63 3.36 9.06
CA ILE A 81 3.17 4.00 7.83
C ILE A 81 1.69 4.40 7.89
N GLU A 82 1.27 5.14 6.89
CA GLU A 82 -0.11 5.50 6.63
C GLU A 82 -0.52 4.98 5.25
N LEU A 83 -1.62 4.24 5.19
CA LEU A 83 -2.09 3.63 3.94
C LEU A 83 -3.05 4.58 3.23
N VAL A 84 -2.84 4.78 1.93
CA VAL A 84 -3.60 5.73 1.13
C VAL A 84 -4.16 5.05 -0.11
N ALA A 85 -5.48 5.19 -0.31
CA ALA A 85 -6.11 4.94 -1.61
C ALA A 85 -6.73 6.24 -2.11
N LEU A 86 -6.38 6.65 -3.33
CA LEU A 86 -6.89 7.86 -3.95
C LEU A 86 -8.08 7.54 -4.82
N HIS A 87 -9.11 8.38 -4.81
CA HIS A 87 -10.30 8.26 -5.63
C HIS A 87 -10.44 9.50 -6.51
N GLY A 88 -10.56 9.31 -7.82
CA GLY A 88 -10.62 10.41 -8.78
C GLY A 88 -9.83 10.14 -10.07
N PRO A 89 -9.56 11.18 -10.88
CA PRO A 89 -9.75 12.60 -10.57
C PRO A 89 -11.19 13.00 -10.26
N LEU A 90 -11.38 13.91 -9.30
CA LEU A 90 -12.69 14.43 -8.91
C LEU A 90 -13.20 15.47 -9.92
N ALA A 91 -14.50 15.46 -10.19
CA ALA A 91 -15.16 16.51 -10.95
C ALA A 91 -15.35 17.79 -10.12
N PRO A 92 -15.59 18.96 -10.75
CA PRO A 92 -15.81 20.20 -10.03
C PRO A 92 -16.96 20.11 -9.01
N GLY A 93 -16.67 20.42 -7.75
CA GLY A 93 -17.63 20.40 -6.64
C GLY A 93 -17.70 19.06 -5.89
N GLU A 94 -17.06 18.00 -6.38
CA GLU A 94 -16.98 16.71 -5.69
C GLU A 94 -15.98 16.72 -4.53
N ASP A 95 -15.14 17.75 -4.40
CA ASP A 95 -14.22 17.94 -3.27
C ASP A 95 -14.91 18.42 -1.99
N ALA A 96 -16.18 18.83 -2.07
CA ALA A 96 -16.89 19.37 -0.93
C ALA A 96 -17.10 18.34 0.20
N GLY A 97 -16.49 18.60 1.36
CA GLY A 97 -16.71 17.83 2.59
C GLY A 97 -15.81 16.62 2.78
N GLN A 98 -14.75 16.46 1.97
CA GLN A 98 -13.77 15.38 2.10
C GLN A 98 -12.33 15.89 2.05
N ALA A 99 -11.41 15.13 2.64
CA ALA A 99 -9.99 15.39 2.50
C ALA A 99 -9.58 15.16 1.05
N ILE A 100 -8.75 16.08 0.52
CA ILE A 100 -8.25 16.00 -0.86
C ILE A 100 -6.73 16.03 -0.89
N TRP A 101 -6.18 15.35 -1.89
CA TRP A 101 -4.77 15.42 -2.26
C TRP A 101 -4.68 15.94 -3.67
N THR A 102 -3.76 16.88 -3.90
CA THR A 102 -3.50 17.47 -5.21
C THR A 102 -1.99 17.61 -5.42
N PRO A 103 -1.41 16.95 -6.44
CA PRO A 103 0.04 17.03 -6.70
C PRO A 103 0.44 18.25 -7.53
N ASP A 104 -0.52 18.90 -8.18
CA ASP A 104 -0.31 19.98 -9.16
C ASP A 104 -1.14 21.24 -8.85
N GLY A 105 -2.03 21.18 -7.87
CA GLY A 105 -2.96 22.26 -7.50
C GLY A 105 -4.27 22.27 -8.30
N ASP A 106 -4.38 21.45 -9.33
CA ASP A 106 -5.52 21.41 -10.26
C ASP A 106 -6.25 20.07 -10.18
N THR A 107 -5.53 18.96 -10.28
CA THR A 107 -6.05 17.60 -10.22
C THR A 107 -6.31 17.21 -8.76
N LYS A 108 -7.57 16.96 -8.43
CA LYS A 108 -7.99 16.60 -7.07
C LYS A 108 -8.33 15.12 -6.97
N PHE A 109 -7.88 14.50 -5.88
CA PHE A 109 -8.27 13.15 -5.49
C PHE A 109 -8.82 13.15 -4.08
N ALA A 110 -9.88 12.40 -3.82
CA ALA A 110 -10.32 12.11 -2.46
C ALA A 110 -9.42 11.03 -1.83
N LEU A 111 -9.20 11.11 -0.52
CA LEU A 111 -8.41 10.10 0.19
C LEU A 111 -9.28 9.13 0.96
N THR A 112 -9.04 7.84 0.78
CA THR A 112 -9.10 6.89 1.89
C THR A 112 -7.76 6.88 2.58
N PHE A 113 -7.74 7.18 3.87
CA PHE A 113 -6.53 7.32 4.66
C PHE A 113 -6.64 6.49 5.93
N ILE A 114 -5.68 5.59 6.16
CA ILE A 114 -5.61 4.76 7.37
C ILE A 114 -4.30 5.07 8.08
N ALA A 115 -4.43 5.78 9.20
CA ALA A 115 -3.31 6.20 10.03
C ALA A 115 -2.74 5.06 10.88
N ASP A 116 -1.55 5.32 11.46
CA ASP A 116 -0.94 4.54 12.54
C ASP A 116 -0.79 3.04 12.23
N GLN A 117 -0.50 2.69 10.97
CA GLN A 117 -0.32 1.29 10.61
C GLN A 117 1.05 0.79 11.07
N PRO A 118 1.11 -0.43 11.62
CA PRO A 118 2.39 -1.04 11.98
C PRO A 118 3.27 -1.21 10.75
N GLN A 119 4.58 -1.39 10.98
CA GLN A 119 5.59 -1.61 9.95
C GLN A 119 5.25 -2.74 8.97
N MET A 120 4.47 -3.74 9.37
CA MET A 120 4.07 -4.83 8.47
C MET A 120 2.58 -5.10 8.58
N GLY A 121 1.97 -5.51 7.47
CA GLY A 121 0.56 -5.78 7.46
C GLY A 121 0.03 -6.21 6.11
N THR A 122 -1.29 -6.36 6.08
CA THR A 122 -2.05 -6.65 4.88
C THR A 122 -3.28 -5.75 4.86
N TRP A 123 -3.63 -5.21 3.70
CA TRP A 123 -4.78 -4.32 3.53
C TRP A 123 -5.60 -4.69 2.28
N LEU A 124 -6.90 -4.90 2.49
CA LEU A 124 -7.88 -4.96 1.42
C LEU A 124 -8.29 -3.53 1.06
N PHE A 125 -8.05 -3.13 -0.19
CA PHE A 125 -8.22 -1.75 -0.64
C PHE A 125 -9.09 -1.66 -1.88
N SER A 126 -9.59 -0.45 -2.12
CA SER A 126 -10.23 -0.03 -3.36
C SER A 126 -9.91 1.44 -3.63
N GLY A 127 -9.58 1.80 -4.87
CA GLY A 127 -9.28 3.18 -5.27
C GLY A 127 -8.68 3.28 -6.68
N ASN A 128 -8.61 4.48 -7.24
CA ASN A 128 -7.98 4.77 -8.51
C ASN A 128 -6.44 4.84 -8.43
N ALA A 129 -5.87 4.95 -7.23
CA ALA A 129 -4.45 4.78 -6.96
C ALA A 129 -4.24 4.14 -5.59
N LEU A 130 -3.08 3.49 -5.40
CA LEU A 130 -2.64 2.93 -4.12
C LEU A 130 -1.27 3.51 -3.77
N ALA A 131 -1.18 4.11 -2.58
CA ALA A 131 0.04 4.71 -2.07
C ALA A 131 0.23 4.44 -0.58
N VAL A 132 1.44 4.72 -0.12
CA VAL A 132 1.85 4.66 1.28
C VAL A 132 2.55 5.96 1.62
N HIS A 133 2.14 6.57 2.72
CA HIS A 133 2.58 7.88 3.17
C HIS A 133 3.23 7.76 4.56
N THR A 134 4.16 8.66 4.87
CA THR A 134 4.59 8.93 6.26
C THR A 134 4.74 10.42 6.46
N MET A 135 4.38 10.90 7.65
CA MET A 135 4.54 12.31 8.06
C MET A 135 6.00 12.67 8.40
N ASN A 136 6.92 11.72 8.24
CA ASN A 136 8.34 11.91 8.54
C ASN A 136 9.05 12.57 7.35
N THR A 137 10.11 13.31 7.64
CA THR A 137 10.90 14.01 6.62
C THR A 137 11.93 13.11 5.93
N GLU A 138 12.38 12.07 6.63
CA GLU A 138 13.39 11.14 6.13
C GLU A 138 12.76 10.02 5.31
N SER A 139 13.42 9.62 4.21
CA SER A 139 12.89 8.55 3.36
C SER A 139 12.82 7.20 4.09
N PHE A 140 11.74 6.47 3.84
CA PHE A 140 11.55 5.10 4.32
C PHE A 140 11.61 4.10 3.16
N THR A 141 11.83 2.83 3.47
CA THR A 141 11.84 1.75 2.48
C THR A 141 10.78 0.72 2.82
N MET A 142 10.13 0.19 1.79
CA MET A 142 9.07 -0.80 1.93
C MET A 142 9.24 -1.92 0.90
N SER A 143 9.18 -3.15 1.38
CA SER A 143 8.94 -4.33 0.55
C SER A 143 7.44 -4.62 0.51
N TYR A 144 6.90 -4.88 -0.67
CA TYR A 144 5.47 -5.08 -0.86
C TYR A 144 5.16 -6.18 -1.87
N SER A 145 3.95 -6.71 -1.78
CA SER A 145 3.27 -7.46 -2.84
C SER A 145 1.87 -6.88 -2.98
N VAL A 146 1.41 -6.70 -4.21
CA VAL A 146 0.06 -6.25 -4.52
C VAL A 146 -0.57 -7.21 -5.52
N VAL A 147 -1.83 -7.56 -5.26
CA VAL A 147 -2.67 -8.35 -6.18
C VAL A 147 -3.99 -7.61 -6.32
N ALA A 148 -4.18 -6.92 -7.43
CA ALA A 148 -5.35 -6.11 -7.69
C ALA A 148 -5.95 -6.38 -9.07
N GLY A 149 -7.28 -6.30 -9.15
CA GLY A 149 -8.01 -6.16 -10.39
C GLY A 149 -8.30 -4.69 -10.70
N GLN A 150 -8.63 -4.41 -11.95
CA GLN A 150 -9.25 -3.17 -12.44
C GLN A 150 -10.66 -3.49 -12.96
#